data_AF-A0A318I9I8-F1
#
_entry.id   AF-A0A318I9I8-F1
#
_cell.length_a   1.000
_cell.length_b   1.000
_cell.length_c   1.000
_cell.angle_alpha   90.00
_cell.angle_beta   90.00
_cell.angle_gamma   90.00
#
_symmetry.space_group_name_H-M   'P 1'
#
loop_
_entity.id
_entity.type
_entity.pdbx_description
1 polymer ?
#
loop_
_entity_poly.entity_id
_entity_poly.type
_entity_poly.pdbx_seq_one_letter_code
_entity_poly.pdbx_strand_id
1 'polypeptide(L)'
;MRIYKIIVLFLAISILTNCASAYKMIKPKSINYVSTNETERVKIEYKYDLLHKKYAKKELKKGVTLVAIKITNNSDRDLKYGSDIKLTYENGADINVMENEKVFKTLKQRPVSFLLYLLLTPLNINRTELSDPHEIYEDWFYESRSTFIPIGLVLGPGLALGNLIVASSANKKFKTEILEYNICETIIKKGETKYGLIGIKTDPFNSLKLKVK
;
A
#
# COMPACT_ATOMS: atom_id res chain seq x y z
N MET A 1 14.49 34.35 -6.11
CA MET A 1 14.42 33.08 -6.88
C MET A 1 13.14 33.10 -7.72
N ARG A 2 13.18 32.89 -9.04
CA ARG A 2 11.96 32.94 -9.88
C ARG A 2 10.99 31.81 -9.49
N ILE A 3 9.68 32.08 -9.42
CA ILE A 3 8.62 31.16 -8.94
C ILE A 3 8.68 29.76 -9.57
N TYR A 4 9.01 29.64 -10.86
CA TYR A 4 9.10 28.34 -11.52
C TYR A 4 10.18 27.42 -10.93
N LYS A 5 11.28 27.97 -10.40
CA LYS A 5 12.34 27.15 -9.76
C LYS A 5 11.83 26.49 -8.48
N ILE A 6 10.98 27.20 -7.73
CA ILE A 6 10.35 26.69 -6.51
C ILE A 6 9.37 25.56 -6.86
N ILE A 7 8.53 25.75 -7.90
CA ILE A 7 7.58 24.73 -8.36
C ILE A 7 8.31 23.46 -8.81
N VAL A 8 9.37 23.59 -9.61
CA VAL A 8 10.18 22.46 -10.07
C VAL A 8 10.83 21.72 -8.90
N LEU A 9 11.34 22.45 -7.90
CA LEU A 9 11.92 21.85 -6.70
C LEU A 9 10.89 21.05 -5.89
N PHE A 10 9.68 21.60 -5.67
CA PHE A 10 8.60 20.87 -4.99
C PHE A 10 8.15 19.63 -5.77
N LEU A 11 8.09 19.72 -7.10
CA LEU A 11 7.77 18.59 -7.95
C LEU A 11 8.82 17.49 -7.83
N ALA A 12 10.12 17.84 -7.87
CA ALA A 12 11.22 16.90 -7.71
C ALA A 12 11.17 16.19 -6.34
N ILE A 13 10.97 16.94 -5.25
CA ILE A 13 10.84 16.37 -3.89
C ILE A 13 9.63 15.44 -3.80
N SER A 14 8.52 15.81 -4.43
CA SER A 14 7.29 14.99 -4.46
C SER A 14 7.48 13.68 -5.22
N ILE A 15 8.32 13.68 -6.27
CA ILE A 15 8.66 12.48 -7.04
C ILE A 15 9.58 11.57 -6.21
N LEU A 16 10.62 12.12 -5.58
CA LEU A 16 11.62 11.36 -4.82
C LEU A 16 11.08 10.71 -3.54
N THR A 17 10.04 11.29 -2.93
CA THR A 17 9.47 10.77 -1.67
C THR A 17 8.41 9.69 -1.86
N ASN A 18 8.00 9.41 -3.11
CA ASN A 18 6.83 8.58 -3.38
C ASN A 18 7.16 7.18 -3.90
N CYS A 19 8.31 6.62 -3.50
CA CYS A 19 8.74 5.26 -3.85
C CYS A 19 7.70 4.17 -3.53
N ALA A 20 7.87 3.01 -4.16
CA ALA A 20 7.10 1.80 -3.91
C ALA A 20 7.39 1.28 -2.50
N SER A 21 6.35 0.81 -1.84
CA SER A 21 6.48 0.09 -0.57
C SER A 21 6.40 -1.40 -0.83
N ALA A 22 7.27 -2.18 -0.20
CA ALA A 22 7.02 -3.62 -0.10
C ALA A 22 5.72 -3.88 0.68
N TYR A 23 5.09 -5.02 0.40
CA TYR A 23 3.95 -5.52 1.17
C TYR A 23 4.45 -6.50 2.23
N LYS A 24 4.09 -6.24 3.49
CA LYS A 24 4.30 -7.16 4.61
C LYS A 24 3.04 -8.00 4.73
N MET A 25 3.18 -9.32 4.59
CA MET A 25 2.05 -10.24 4.74
C MET A 25 1.48 -10.16 6.15
N ILE A 26 0.17 -10.19 6.24
CA ILE A 26 -0.60 -10.05 7.47
C ILE A 26 -0.59 -11.34 8.28
N LYS A 27 -0.64 -12.50 7.59
CA LYS A 27 -0.67 -13.85 8.15
C LYS A 27 -1.69 -13.99 9.29
N PRO A 28 -3.00 -13.98 9.00
CA PRO A 28 -4.06 -13.95 10.01
C PRO A 28 -3.94 -15.00 11.13
N LYS A 29 -3.41 -16.19 10.81
CA LYS A 29 -3.20 -17.28 11.79
C LYS A 29 -2.13 -16.97 12.85
N SER A 30 -1.23 -16.02 12.60
CA SER A 30 -0.11 -15.67 13.49
C SER A 30 -0.31 -14.34 14.23
N ILE A 31 -1.46 -13.71 14.06
CA ILE A 31 -1.77 -12.42 14.70
C ILE A 31 -2.12 -12.65 16.17
N ASN A 32 -1.58 -11.79 17.04
CA ASN A 32 -2.15 -11.58 18.36
C ASN A 32 -3.38 -10.66 18.25
N TYR A 33 -4.57 -11.24 18.41
CA TYR A 33 -5.85 -10.55 18.37
C TYR A 33 -6.11 -9.89 19.72
N VAL A 34 -6.38 -8.58 19.70
CA VAL A 34 -6.49 -7.77 20.94
C VAL A 34 -7.92 -7.49 21.35
N SER A 35 -8.86 -7.63 20.41
CA SER A 35 -10.28 -7.38 20.65
C SER A 35 -11.05 -8.67 20.54
N THR A 36 -11.96 -8.92 21.48
CA THR A 36 -12.78 -10.13 21.51
C THR A 36 -14.23 -9.82 21.88
N ASN A 37 -15.14 -10.59 21.33
CA ASN A 37 -16.56 -10.57 21.67
C ASN A 37 -17.12 -12.00 21.51
N GLU A 38 -18.14 -12.33 22.28
CA GLU A 38 -18.80 -13.64 22.19
C GLU A 38 -20.32 -13.45 22.29
N THR A 39 -21.03 -14.08 21.35
CA THR A 39 -22.49 -14.08 21.28
C THR A 39 -22.93 -15.51 20.94
N GLU A 40 -23.85 -16.08 21.72
CA GLU A 40 -24.46 -17.39 21.43
C GLU A 40 -23.43 -18.51 21.17
N ARG A 41 -22.36 -18.56 21.99
CA ARG A 41 -21.24 -19.52 21.86
C ARG A 41 -20.43 -19.39 20.57
N VAL A 42 -20.56 -18.27 19.85
CA VAL A 42 -19.72 -17.93 18.72
C VAL A 42 -18.79 -16.81 19.15
N LYS A 43 -17.49 -17.12 19.24
CA LYS A 43 -16.46 -16.17 19.63
C LYS A 43 -15.88 -15.51 18.40
N ILE A 44 -15.75 -14.18 18.44
CA ILE A 44 -14.98 -13.41 17.50
C ILE A 44 -13.78 -12.76 18.18
N GLU A 45 -12.67 -12.76 17.46
CA GLU A 45 -11.47 -12.01 17.79
C GLU A 45 -11.07 -11.20 16.55
N TYR A 46 -10.72 -9.92 16.72
CA TYR A 46 -10.39 -9.05 15.58
C TYR A 46 -9.23 -8.09 15.85
N LYS A 47 -8.64 -7.58 14.77
CA LYS A 47 -7.53 -6.62 14.81
C LYS A 47 -7.56 -5.65 13.63
N TYR A 48 -7.35 -4.37 13.95
CA TYR A 48 -7.14 -3.25 13.02
C TYR A 48 -5.65 -3.00 12.73
N ASP A 49 -5.36 -1.97 11.92
CA ASP A 49 -4.00 -1.47 11.65
C ASP A 49 -3.02 -2.55 11.14
N LEU A 50 -3.50 -3.33 10.17
CA LEU A 50 -2.75 -4.47 9.62
C LEU A 50 -1.72 -4.05 8.57
N LEU A 51 -2.02 -2.97 7.84
CA LEU A 51 -1.22 -2.52 6.71
C LEU A 51 -0.15 -1.53 7.17
N HIS A 52 0.91 -1.41 6.37
CA HIS A 52 2.02 -0.50 6.64
C HIS A 52 2.28 0.46 5.48
N LYS A 53 2.95 1.58 5.79
CA LYS A 53 3.47 2.56 4.82
C LYS A 53 2.39 3.00 3.82
N LYS A 54 2.59 2.71 2.53
CA LYS A 54 1.74 3.20 1.43
C LYS A 54 0.34 2.57 1.42
N TYR A 55 0.20 1.36 1.96
CA TYR A 55 -1.10 0.69 2.09
C TYR A 55 -1.91 1.30 3.25
N ALA A 56 -1.30 1.49 4.43
CA ALA A 56 -1.93 2.19 5.55
C ALA A 56 -2.38 3.61 5.18
N LYS A 57 -1.52 4.38 4.49
CA LYS A 57 -1.88 5.72 3.98
C LYS A 57 -3.08 5.68 3.01
N LYS A 58 -3.26 4.57 2.29
CA LYS A 58 -4.39 4.39 1.39
C LYS A 58 -5.67 4.02 2.12
N GLU A 59 -5.61 3.26 3.20
CA GLU A 59 -6.77 2.98 4.04
C GLU A 59 -7.38 4.29 4.52
N LEU A 60 -6.55 5.14 5.14
CA LEU A 60 -6.95 6.48 5.59
C LEU A 60 -7.45 7.36 4.45
N LYS A 61 -6.70 7.45 3.34
CA LYS A 61 -7.08 8.29 2.18
C LYS A 61 -8.37 7.83 1.49
N LYS A 62 -8.75 6.55 1.63
CA LYS A 62 -9.90 5.96 0.93
C LYS A 62 -11.08 5.65 1.84
N GLY A 63 -10.93 5.80 3.16
CA GLY A 63 -11.98 5.42 4.13
C GLY A 63 -12.31 3.93 4.04
N VAL A 64 -11.29 3.10 3.82
CA VAL A 64 -11.42 1.64 3.75
C VAL A 64 -10.41 1.03 4.71
N THR A 65 -10.89 0.28 5.68
CA THR A 65 -10.06 -0.34 6.71
C THR A 65 -10.08 -1.85 6.52
N LEU A 66 -8.90 -2.46 6.47
CA LEU A 66 -8.74 -3.91 6.45
C LEU A 66 -8.67 -4.44 7.88
N VAL A 67 -9.47 -5.46 8.17
CA VAL A 67 -9.61 -6.06 9.49
C VAL A 67 -9.33 -7.54 9.39
N ALA A 68 -8.51 -8.04 10.32
CA ALA A 68 -8.28 -9.46 10.48
C ALA A 68 -9.29 -9.94 11.49
N ILE A 69 -9.99 -11.01 11.15
CA ILE A 69 -10.96 -11.63 12.03
C ILE A 69 -10.64 -13.10 12.21
N LYS A 70 -10.92 -13.58 13.41
CA LYS A 70 -10.87 -14.99 13.79
C LYS A 70 -12.22 -15.29 14.43
N ILE A 71 -12.92 -16.28 13.86
CA ILE A 71 -14.24 -16.71 14.33
C ILE A 71 -14.12 -18.16 14.77
N THR A 72 -14.52 -18.43 16.00
CA THR A 72 -14.58 -19.77 16.58
C THR A 72 -16.04 -20.12 16.85
N ASN A 73 -16.54 -21.16 16.17
CA ASN A 73 -17.91 -21.63 16.33
C ASN A 73 -17.97 -22.72 17.41
N ASN A 74 -18.36 -22.35 18.64
CA ASN A 74 -18.64 -23.31 19.71
C ASN A 74 -20.16 -23.60 19.86
N SER A 75 -20.97 -23.23 18.87
CA SER A 75 -22.38 -23.58 18.85
C SER A 75 -22.58 -25.06 18.51
N ASP A 76 -23.83 -25.51 18.47
CA ASP A 76 -24.22 -26.87 18.17
C ASP A 76 -24.51 -27.11 16.67
N ARG A 77 -24.41 -26.09 15.82
CA ARG A 77 -24.65 -26.16 14.38
C ARG A 77 -23.53 -25.53 13.56
N ASP A 78 -23.47 -25.88 12.28
CA ASP A 78 -22.62 -25.19 11.31
C ASP A 78 -23.18 -23.78 11.04
N LEU A 79 -22.29 -22.81 10.81
CA LEU A 79 -22.67 -21.41 10.61
C LEU A 79 -22.06 -20.88 9.32
N LYS A 80 -22.86 -20.26 8.47
CA LYS A 80 -22.40 -19.59 7.26
C LYS A 80 -22.29 -18.08 7.48
N TYR A 81 -21.10 -17.53 7.25
CA TYR A 81 -20.88 -16.08 7.33
C TYR A 81 -21.64 -15.35 6.22
N GLY A 82 -22.39 -14.30 6.58
CA GLY A 82 -23.29 -13.53 5.71
C GLY A 82 -24.75 -13.95 5.87
N SER A 83 -25.01 -15.25 5.95
CA SER A 83 -26.34 -15.83 6.14
C SER A 83 -26.71 -15.90 7.63
N ASP A 84 -26.00 -16.73 8.40
CA ASP A 84 -26.33 -17.08 9.78
C ASP A 84 -25.63 -16.17 10.79
N ILE A 85 -24.42 -15.72 10.46
CA ILE A 85 -23.66 -14.77 11.27
C ILE A 85 -23.22 -13.59 10.42
N LYS A 86 -23.24 -12.40 11.01
CA LYS A 86 -22.64 -11.20 10.41
C LYS A 86 -21.98 -10.35 11.48
N LEU A 87 -21.08 -9.49 11.04
CA LEU A 87 -20.51 -8.46 11.90
C LEU A 87 -21.41 -7.23 11.89
N THR A 88 -21.39 -6.53 13.01
CA THR A 88 -22.07 -5.26 13.26
C THR A 88 -21.14 -4.40 14.10
N TYR A 89 -21.41 -3.10 14.18
CA TYR A 89 -20.80 -2.28 15.22
C TYR A 89 -21.44 -2.58 16.58
N GLU A 90 -20.78 -2.21 17.67
CA GLU A 90 -21.32 -2.40 19.03
C GLU A 90 -22.69 -1.74 19.24
N ASN A 91 -22.95 -0.61 18.58
CA ASN A 91 -24.25 0.08 18.61
C ASN A 91 -25.36 -0.64 17.79
N GLY A 92 -25.06 -1.81 17.22
CA GLY A 92 -25.99 -2.61 16.42
C GLY A 92 -26.13 -2.17 14.96
N ALA A 93 -25.46 -1.09 14.54
CA ALA A 93 -25.47 -0.66 13.15
C ALA A 93 -24.72 -1.67 12.26
N ASP A 94 -25.23 -1.87 11.06
CA ASP A 94 -24.63 -2.79 10.10
C ASP A 94 -23.29 -2.26 9.57
N ILE A 95 -22.30 -3.14 9.46
CA ILE A 95 -21.03 -2.79 8.83
C ILE A 95 -21.15 -2.88 7.30
N ASN A 96 -20.52 -1.94 6.60
CA ASN A 96 -20.41 -2.00 5.14
C ASN A 96 -19.20 -2.84 4.75
N VAL A 97 -19.38 -4.16 4.70
CA VAL A 97 -18.35 -5.10 4.20
C VAL A 97 -18.20 -4.91 2.70
N MET A 98 -16.96 -4.69 2.26
CA MET A 98 -16.61 -4.59 0.87
C MET A 98 -16.14 -5.94 0.33
N GLU A 99 -16.52 -6.24 -0.91
CA GLU A 99 -15.96 -7.38 -1.65
C GLU A 99 -14.43 -7.26 -1.74
N ASN A 100 -13.74 -8.38 -1.53
CA ASN A 100 -12.28 -8.41 -1.47
C ASN A 100 -11.63 -7.84 -2.75
N GLU A 101 -12.13 -8.17 -3.95
CA GLU A 101 -11.56 -7.59 -5.18
C GLU A 101 -11.68 -6.05 -5.22
N LYS A 102 -12.76 -5.48 -4.67
CA LYS A 102 -12.94 -4.03 -4.55
C LYS A 102 -11.99 -3.43 -3.50
N VAL A 103 -11.77 -4.12 -2.38
CA VAL A 103 -10.77 -3.74 -1.37
C VAL A 103 -9.37 -3.70 -2.00
N PHE A 104 -8.98 -4.75 -2.72
CA PHE A 104 -7.71 -4.79 -3.44
C PHE A 104 -7.57 -3.62 -4.43
N LYS A 105 -8.56 -3.41 -5.31
CA LYS A 105 -8.53 -2.31 -6.29
C LYS A 105 -8.41 -0.94 -5.62
N THR A 106 -9.01 -0.77 -4.44
CA THR A 106 -8.99 0.50 -3.68
C THR A 106 -7.63 0.73 -3.01
N LEU A 107 -7.07 -0.30 -2.38
CA LEU A 107 -5.88 -0.21 -1.54
C LEU A 107 -4.54 -0.53 -2.25
N LYS A 108 -4.55 -1.14 -3.44
CA LYS A 108 -3.32 -1.46 -4.20
C LYS A 108 -2.49 -0.23 -4.53
N GLN A 109 -1.17 -0.34 -4.55
CA GLN A 109 -0.28 0.73 -5.04
C GLN A 109 -0.52 0.96 -6.54
N ARG A 110 -0.39 2.20 -7.02
CA ARG A 110 -0.53 2.55 -8.45
C ARG A 110 0.84 2.47 -9.13
N PRO A 111 1.16 1.40 -9.89
CA PRO A 111 2.52 1.22 -10.39
C PRO A 111 2.85 2.17 -11.55
N VAL A 112 1.85 2.57 -12.34
CA VAL A 112 2.00 3.52 -13.46
C VAL A 112 2.54 4.88 -13.01
N SER A 113 2.25 5.30 -11.78
CA SER A 113 2.78 6.55 -11.23
C SER A 113 4.31 6.58 -11.13
N PHE A 114 4.98 5.41 -11.12
CA PHE A 114 6.44 5.33 -11.11
C PHE A 114 7.07 5.56 -12.49
N LEU A 115 6.29 5.50 -13.58
CA LEU A 115 6.78 5.89 -14.90
C LEU A 115 7.14 7.38 -14.98
N LEU A 116 6.66 8.20 -14.04
CA LEU A 116 7.07 9.61 -13.92
C LEU A 116 8.57 9.76 -13.62
N TYR A 117 9.23 8.72 -13.08
CA TYR A 117 10.69 8.74 -12.96
C TYR A 117 11.39 8.79 -14.32
N LEU A 118 10.75 8.37 -15.42
CA LEU A 118 11.30 8.54 -16.77
C LEU A 118 11.46 10.02 -17.17
N LEU A 119 10.81 10.95 -16.49
CA LEU A 119 11.05 12.38 -16.68
C LEU A 119 12.44 12.83 -16.19
N LEU A 120 13.16 11.98 -15.45
CA LEU A 120 14.55 12.18 -15.05
C LEU A 120 15.54 11.72 -16.14
N THR A 121 15.06 11.08 -17.21
CA THR A 121 15.89 10.58 -18.32
C THR A 121 16.74 11.67 -19.03
N PRO A 122 16.24 12.89 -19.30
CA PRO A 122 17.04 13.91 -19.97
C PRO A 122 18.03 14.65 -19.05
N LEU A 123 18.23 14.19 -17.80
CA LEU A 123 19.19 14.82 -16.89
C LEU A 123 20.64 14.53 -17.30
N ASN A 124 21.40 15.61 -17.46
CA ASN A 124 22.84 15.57 -17.77
C ASN A 124 23.60 16.35 -16.70
N ILE A 125 24.80 15.89 -16.34
CA ILE A 125 25.76 16.67 -15.58
C ILE A 125 26.70 17.35 -16.57
N ASN A 126 26.85 18.67 -16.44
CA ASN A 126 27.82 19.43 -17.20
C ASN A 126 29.09 19.54 -16.36
N ARG A 127 30.22 19.13 -16.94
CA ARG A 127 31.55 19.36 -16.37
C ARG A 127 32.28 20.34 -17.27
N THR A 128 32.62 21.51 -16.73
CA THR A 128 33.46 22.47 -17.42
C THR A 128 34.89 22.28 -16.92
N GLU A 129 35.78 21.93 -17.84
CA GLU A 129 37.22 21.87 -17.58
C GLU A 129 37.84 23.10 -18.25
N LEU A 130 38.61 23.86 -17.49
CA LEU A 130 39.47 24.91 -18.02
C LEU A 130 40.76 24.24 -18.47
N SER A 131 41.15 24.46 -19.72
CA SER A 131 42.47 24.07 -20.21
C SER A 131 43.56 24.92 -19.57
N ASP A 132 44.78 24.39 -19.53
CA ASP A 132 45.96 25.18 -19.18
C ASP A 132 46.13 26.31 -20.21
N PRO A 133 46.47 27.52 -19.75
CA PRO A 133 46.57 28.68 -20.64
C PRO A 133 47.61 28.45 -21.74
N HIS A 134 47.21 28.68 -22.99
CA HIS A 134 48.09 28.63 -24.15
C HIS A 134 48.40 30.05 -24.63
N GLU A 135 49.68 30.39 -24.73
CA GLU A 135 50.13 31.68 -25.26
C GLU A 135 50.10 31.65 -26.79
N ILE A 136 49.25 32.49 -27.39
CA ILE A 136 49.25 32.75 -28.83
C ILE A 136 49.12 34.28 -29.00
N TYR A 137 50.19 34.94 -29.45
CA TYR A 137 50.22 36.38 -29.72
C TYR A 137 49.83 37.27 -28.52
N GLU A 138 50.72 37.44 -27.53
CA GLU A 138 50.60 38.37 -26.39
C GLU A 138 49.26 38.39 -25.61
N ASP A 139 48.36 37.43 -25.84
CA ASP A 139 47.04 37.36 -25.22
C ASP A 139 46.81 35.94 -24.65
N TRP A 140 46.29 35.90 -23.43
CA TRP A 140 46.06 34.65 -22.70
C TRP A 140 44.64 34.17 -22.94
N PHE A 141 44.48 33.09 -23.72
CA PHE A 141 43.18 32.47 -23.93
C PHE A 141 43.03 31.17 -23.15
N TYR A 142 41.88 31.00 -22.50
CA TYR A 142 41.44 29.75 -21.90
C TYR A 142 40.46 29.05 -22.84
N GLU A 143 40.75 27.81 -23.24
CA GLU A 143 39.78 26.99 -23.95
C GLU A 143 38.89 26.28 -22.92
N SER A 144 37.60 26.62 -22.90
CA SER A 144 36.64 25.96 -22.02
C SER A 144 36.08 24.71 -22.70
N ARG A 145 36.39 23.51 -22.19
CA ARG A 145 35.79 22.27 -22.67
C ARG A 145 34.62 21.87 -21.77
N SER A 146 33.43 21.80 -22.35
CA SER A 146 32.22 21.31 -21.65
C SER A 146 31.95 19.86 -22.02
N THR A 147 31.94 18.97 -21.03
CA THR A 147 31.58 17.55 -21.20
C THR A 147 30.21 17.29 -20.58
N PHE A 148 29.36 16.55 -21.31
CA PHE A 148 28.02 16.16 -20.87
C PHE A 148 27.99 14.69 -20.45
N ILE A 149 27.65 14.41 -19.19
CA ILE A 149 27.50 13.04 -18.66
C ILE A 149 26.00 12.73 -18.50
N PRO A 150 25.40 11.84 -19.32
CA PRO A 150 23.95 11.60 -19.35
C PRO A 150 23.49 10.63 -18.26
N ILE A 151 23.62 11.03 -17.00
CA ILE A 151 23.22 10.23 -15.83
C ILE A 151 21.72 9.87 -15.83
N GLY A 152 20.89 10.68 -16.47
CA GLY A 152 19.44 10.48 -16.54
C GLY A 152 19.04 9.17 -17.22
N LEU A 153 19.81 8.71 -18.22
CA LEU A 153 19.54 7.46 -18.95
C LEU A 153 19.56 6.22 -18.04
N VAL A 154 20.29 6.28 -16.93
CA VAL A 154 20.32 5.21 -15.92
C VAL A 154 19.32 5.52 -14.80
N LEU A 155 19.33 6.75 -14.28
CA LEU A 155 18.52 7.14 -13.13
C LEU A 155 17.02 7.02 -13.39
N GLY A 156 16.53 7.58 -14.50
CA GLY A 156 15.10 7.61 -14.81
C GLY A 156 14.53 6.19 -15.00
N PRO A 157 15.05 5.41 -15.97
CA PRO A 157 14.64 4.03 -16.20
C PRO A 157 14.87 3.12 -14.98
N GLY A 158 16.01 3.24 -14.31
CA GLY A 158 16.35 2.41 -13.14
C GLY A 158 15.35 2.60 -11.99
N LEU A 159 15.03 3.86 -11.65
CA LEU A 159 14.02 4.17 -10.63
C LEU A 159 12.62 3.74 -11.07
N ALA A 160 12.24 3.99 -12.33
CA ALA A 160 10.93 3.60 -12.86
C ALA A 160 10.72 2.10 -12.78
N LEU A 161 11.65 1.31 -13.32
CA LEU A 161 11.58 -0.16 -13.36
C LEU A 161 11.64 -0.76 -11.95
N GLY A 162 12.57 -0.29 -11.10
CA GLY A 162 12.72 -0.81 -9.74
C GLY A 162 11.43 -0.63 -8.92
N ASN A 163 10.84 0.56 -8.95
CA ASN A 163 9.59 0.83 -8.24
C ASN A 163 8.39 0.08 -8.85
N LEU A 164 8.33 -0.05 -10.18
CA LEU A 164 7.29 -0.81 -10.86
C LEU A 164 7.28 -2.28 -10.43
N ILE A 165 8.45 -2.92 -10.38
CA ILE A 165 8.60 -4.33 -9.97
C ILE A 165 8.20 -4.50 -8.50
N VAL A 166 8.73 -3.67 -7.60
CA VAL A 166 8.41 -3.75 -6.17
C VAL A 166 6.92 -3.58 -5.92
N ALA A 167 6.29 -2.56 -6.52
CA ALA A 167 4.86 -2.32 -6.35
C ALA A 167 3.99 -3.41 -6.96
N SER A 168 4.37 -3.94 -8.12
CA SER A 168 3.62 -5.03 -8.78
C SER A 168 3.69 -6.32 -7.97
N SER A 169 4.87 -6.68 -7.48
CA SER A 169 5.08 -7.84 -6.60
C SER A 169 4.32 -7.67 -5.27
N ALA A 170 4.42 -6.50 -4.64
CA ALA A 170 3.70 -6.17 -3.42
C ALA A 170 2.17 -6.27 -3.60
N ASN A 171 1.65 -5.72 -4.70
CA ASN A 171 0.22 -5.81 -5.05
C ASN A 171 -0.23 -7.25 -5.30
N LYS A 172 0.59 -8.07 -5.96
CA LYS A 172 0.26 -9.49 -6.18
C LYS A 172 0.14 -10.21 -4.85
N LYS A 173 1.12 -10.07 -3.95
CA LYS A 173 1.08 -10.67 -2.61
C LYS A 173 -0.14 -10.22 -1.80
N PHE A 174 -0.44 -8.92 -1.82
CA PHE A 174 -1.61 -8.37 -1.16
C PHE A 174 -2.91 -8.99 -1.73
N LYS A 175 -3.07 -9.00 -3.06
CA LYS A 175 -4.25 -9.61 -3.70
C LYS A 175 -4.42 -11.07 -3.30
N THR A 176 -3.35 -11.86 -3.40
CA THR A 176 -3.39 -13.28 -3.05
C THR A 176 -3.85 -13.47 -1.61
N GLU A 177 -3.25 -12.74 -0.66
CA GLU A 177 -3.57 -12.91 0.76
C GLU A 177 -5.02 -12.52 1.07
N ILE A 178 -5.56 -11.42 0.54
CA ILE A 178 -6.96 -11.07 0.85
C ILE A 178 -7.96 -12.04 0.23
N LEU A 179 -7.63 -12.62 -0.93
CA LEU A 179 -8.53 -13.58 -1.60
C LEU A 179 -8.47 -14.95 -0.94
N GLU A 180 -7.28 -15.39 -0.52
CA GLU A 180 -7.08 -16.65 0.21
C GLU A 180 -7.81 -16.64 1.55
N TYR A 181 -7.77 -15.51 2.27
CA TYR A 181 -8.46 -15.33 3.55
C TYR A 181 -9.83 -14.67 3.41
N ASN A 182 -10.52 -14.87 2.29
CA ASN A 182 -11.92 -14.43 2.18
C ASN A 182 -12.82 -15.31 3.05
N ILE A 183 -13.46 -14.69 4.05
CA ILE A 183 -14.38 -15.38 4.96
C ILE A 183 -15.85 -15.16 4.59
N CYS A 184 -16.15 -14.24 3.68
CA CYS A 184 -17.52 -14.03 3.22
C CYS A 184 -18.07 -15.29 2.55
N GLU A 185 -19.31 -15.67 2.87
CA GLU A 185 -19.99 -16.88 2.38
C GLU A 185 -19.33 -18.21 2.80
N THR A 186 -18.33 -18.19 3.69
CA THR A 186 -17.69 -19.42 4.18
C THR A 186 -18.53 -20.09 5.26
N ILE A 187 -18.54 -21.43 5.23
CA ILE A 187 -19.13 -22.27 6.27
C ILE A 187 -18.07 -22.51 7.34
N ILE A 188 -18.44 -22.24 8.60
CA ILE A 188 -17.66 -22.46 9.80
C ILE A 188 -18.31 -23.63 10.53
N LYS A 189 -17.67 -24.80 10.46
CA LYS A 189 -18.24 -26.01 11.08
C LYS A 189 -18.30 -25.88 12.60
N LYS A 190 -19.19 -26.65 13.22
CA LYS A 190 -19.20 -26.81 14.68
C LYS A 190 -17.81 -27.18 15.21
N GLY A 191 -17.34 -26.45 16.21
CA GLY A 191 -16.01 -26.61 16.83
C GLY A 191 -14.85 -26.04 16.01
N GLU A 192 -15.11 -25.48 14.83
CA GLU A 192 -14.07 -24.96 13.94
C GLU A 192 -13.71 -23.51 14.26
N THR A 193 -12.44 -23.17 14.04
CA THR A 193 -11.97 -21.79 13.97
C THR A 193 -11.57 -21.43 12.55
N LYS A 194 -12.15 -20.35 12.01
CA LYS A 194 -11.77 -19.76 10.72
C LYS A 194 -11.09 -18.41 10.92
N TYR A 195 -10.17 -18.10 10.02
CA TYR A 195 -9.44 -16.84 9.98
C TYR A 195 -9.78 -16.14 8.66
N GLY A 196 -9.97 -14.83 8.72
CA GLY A 196 -10.43 -14.04 7.59
C GLY A 196 -9.80 -12.65 7.54
N LEU A 197 -9.79 -12.09 6.35
CA LEU A 197 -9.53 -10.68 6.07
C LEU A 197 -10.78 -10.07 5.43
N ILE A 198 -11.26 -9.00 6.02
CA ILE A 198 -12.41 -8.25 5.52
C ILE A 198 -12.04 -6.78 5.35
N GLY A 199 -12.49 -6.15 4.27
CA GLY A 199 -12.43 -4.70 4.14
C GLY A 199 -13.76 -4.08 4.52
N ILE A 200 -13.72 -3.03 5.33
CA ILE A 200 -14.92 -2.29 5.76
C ILE A 200 -14.81 -0.84 5.32
N LYS A 201 -15.93 -0.26 4.86
CA LYS A 201 -16.00 1.16 4.50
C LYS A 201 -16.49 1.95 5.72
N THR A 202 -15.55 2.53 6.48
CA THR A 202 -15.85 3.29 7.70
C THR A 202 -14.63 4.06 8.18
N ASP A 203 -14.86 4.96 9.14
CA ASP A 203 -13.80 5.52 9.96
C ASP A 203 -13.23 4.43 10.87
N PRO A 204 -11.90 4.37 11.02
CA PRO A 204 -11.24 3.29 11.74
C PRO A 204 -11.64 3.26 13.23
N PHE A 205 -11.46 2.09 13.86
CA PHE A 205 -11.53 1.86 15.32
C PHE A 205 -12.91 1.73 15.98
N ASN A 206 -14.00 1.67 15.23
CA ASN A 206 -15.29 1.31 15.83
C ASN A 206 -15.31 -0.17 16.25
N SER A 207 -15.64 -0.46 17.50
CA SER A 207 -15.71 -1.82 18.01
C SER A 207 -16.68 -2.69 17.21
N LEU A 208 -16.24 -3.91 16.88
CA LEU A 208 -17.04 -4.90 16.16
C LEU A 208 -17.69 -5.89 17.13
N LYS A 209 -18.93 -6.25 16.81
CA LYS A 209 -19.73 -7.25 17.49
C LYS A 209 -20.26 -8.27 16.50
N LEU A 210 -20.27 -9.53 16.89
CA LEU A 210 -20.89 -10.59 16.11
C LEU A 210 -22.39 -10.66 16.41
N LYS A 211 -23.20 -10.72 15.35
CA LYS A 211 -24.65 -10.93 15.40
C LYS A 211 -24.98 -12.27 14.75
N VAL A 212 -25.58 -13.17 15.53
CA VAL A 212 -26.18 -14.40 15.04
C VAL A 212 -27.64 -14.11 14.63
N LYS A 213 -28.10 -14.73 13.55
CA LYS A 213 -29.49 -14.63 13.06
C LYS A 213 -30.29 -15.88 13.37
#